data_AF-A0A5C6MN44-F1
#
_entry.id   AF-A0A5C6MN44-F1
#
_cell.length_a   1.000
_cell.length_b   1.000
_cell.length_c   1.000
_cell.angle_alpha   90.00
_cell.angle_beta   90.00
_cell.angle_gamma   90.00
#
_symmetry.space_group_name_H-M   'P 1'
#
loop_
_entity.id
_entity.type
_entity.pdbx_description
1 polymer ?
#
loop_
_entity_poly.entity_id
_entity_poly.type
_entity_poly.pdbx_seq_one_letter_code
_entity_poly.pdbx_strand_id
1 'polypeptide(L)'
;MDSGSAAGESDAKKDNSEQDDGDATRSKLLCRWLPPMYREELYHTMKLTGPLAIHRLLEFASKFVTSVFCGHIGNAELAGFALASAAINVTTVAMGFGLVNACDTFISQTFGGQNMKRVGLIVQRSSLILFLFCFLCWAVLLNFSNIMLLLHQDEKLVRIANVYVVAYLPAIPAVLLRELQSSYLQNQGITLPQMFCSMATNVFNVISNYVLIYSLQLGGT
;
A
#
# COMPACT_ATOMS: atom_id res chain seq x y z
N MET A 1 -35.17 60.04 7.88
CA MET A 1 -35.71 59.03 6.96
C MET A 1 -34.55 58.61 6.07
N ASP A 2 -33.55 57.93 6.60
CA ASP A 2 -33.50 56.53 7.07
C ASP A 2 -32.94 55.62 5.97
N SER A 3 -32.12 54.65 6.40
CA SER A 3 -31.48 53.56 5.64
C SER A 3 -30.25 53.98 4.80
N GLY A 4 -29.02 53.49 5.02
CA GLY A 4 -28.59 52.21 5.56
C GLY A 4 -28.14 51.29 4.42
N SER A 5 -26.92 50.74 4.54
CA SER A 5 -26.34 49.66 3.73
C SER A 5 -25.47 50.06 2.52
N ALA A 6 -24.23 50.47 2.82
CA ALA A 6 -23.09 50.41 1.91
C ALA A 6 -22.01 49.46 2.48
N ALA A 7 -22.43 48.27 2.93
CA ALA A 7 -21.57 47.25 3.51
C ALA A 7 -21.95 45.89 2.92
N GLY A 8 -21.27 45.47 1.85
CA GLY A 8 -21.55 44.15 1.26
C GLY A 8 -20.63 43.72 0.12
N GLU A 9 -19.95 44.63 -0.57
CA GLU A 9 -19.24 44.27 -1.81
C GLU A 9 -17.71 44.42 -1.75
N SER A 10 -17.17 44.90 -0.62
CA SER A 10 -15.72 45.07 -0.45
C SER A 10 -15.03 43.86 0.22
N ASP A 11 -15.77 42.94 0.83
CA ASP A 11 -15.22 41.78 1.53
C ASP A 11 -15.00 40.57 0.61
N ALA A 12 -15.82 40.39 -0.43
CA ALA A 12 -15.72 39.21 -1.31
C ALA A 12 -14.53 39.24 -2.29
N LYS A 13 -13.90 40.40 -2.51
CA LYS A 13 -12.74 40.53 -3.43
C LYS A 13 -11.39 40.56 -2.71
N LYS A 14 -11.38 40.74 -1.38
CA LYS A 14 -10.16 40.79 -0.58
C LYS A 14 -9.70 39.39 -0.13
N ASP A 15 -10.65 38.51 0.17
CA ASP A 15 -10.37 37.12 0.52
C ASP A 15 -9.71 36.33 -0.64
N ASN A 16 -10.06 36.63 -1.89
CA ASN A 16 -9.52 35.89 -3.03
C ASN A 16 -8.08 36.28 -3.41
N SER A 17 -7.59 37.45 -2.95
CA SER A 17 -6.20 37.88 -3.15
C SER A 17 -5.27 37.45 -2.01
N GLU A 18 -5.75 37.37 -0.77
CA GLU A 18 -4.94 36.93 0.37
C GLU A 18 -4.77 35.39 0.42
N GLN A 19 -5.73 34.63 -0.11
CA GLN A 19 -5.64 33.17 -0.17
C GLN A 19 -4.64 32.69 -1.24
N ASP A 20 -4.55 33.38 -2.39
CA ASP A 20 -3.64 33.04 -3.50
C ASP A 20 -2.18 33.48 -3.22
N ASP A 21 -1.99 34.60 -2.51
CA ASP A 21 -0.67 35.03 -2.05
C ASP A 21 -0.10 34.11 -0.96
N GLY A 22 -0.95 33.50 -0.13
CA GLY A 22 -0.55 32.54 0.90
C GLY A 22 0.01 31.22 0.34
N ASP A 23 -0.57 30.71 -0.74
CA ASP A 23 -0.12 29.46 -1.38
C ASP A 23 1.10 29.69 -2.28
N ALA A 24 1.13 30.80 -3.02
CA ALA A 24 2.31 31.24 -3.77
C ALA A 24 3.50 31.56 -2.86
N THR A 25 3.25 32.11 -1.66
CA THR A 25 4.29 32.41 -0.66
C THR A 25 4.74 31.16 0.08
N ARG A 26 3.86 30.20 0.42
CA ARG A 26 4.29 28.90 0.98
C ARG A 26 5.12 28.09 -0.01
N SER A 27 4.74 28.08 -1.29
CA SER A 27 5.51 27.47 -2.37
C SER A 27 6.89 28.14 -2.54
N LYS A 28 6.95 29.48 -2.56
CA LYS A 28 8.22 30.23 -2.65
C LYS A 28 9.08 30.12 -1.39
N LEU A 29 8.50 30.02 -0.20
CA LEU A 29 9.23 29.84 1.06
C LEU A 29 9.79 28.43 1.19
N LEU A 30 9.05 27.39 0.79
CA LEU A 30 9.56 26.02 0.68
C LEU A 30 10.72 25.93 -0.31
N CYS A 31 10.66 26.69 -1.42
CA CYS A 31 11.73 26.73 -2.41
C CYS A 31 12.99 27.50 -1.96
N ARG A 32 12.88 28.41 -0.97
CA ARG A 32 14.00 29.26 -0.53
C ARG A 32 14.88 28.62 0.55
N TRP A 33 14.39 27.58 1.22
CA TRP A 33 15.13 26.84 2.25
C TRP A 33 15.80 25.55 1.75
N LEU A 34 15.57 25.17 0.48
CA LEU A 34 16.13 23.95 -0.08
C LEU A 34 17.35 24.29 -0.97
N PRO A 35 18.59 23.94 -0.58
CA PRO A 35 19.77 24.17 -1.43
C PRO A 35 19.59 23.45 -2.78
N PRO A 36 20.13 23.99 -3.89
CA PRO A 36 19.88 23.46 -5.25
C PRO A 36 20.26 21.98 -5.40
N MET A 37 21.23 21.48 -4.62
CA MET A 37 21.62 20.07 -4.54
C MET A 37 20.47 19.16 -4.04
N TYR A 38 19.62 19.62 -3.12
CA TYR A 38 18.47 18.84 -2.65
C TYR A 38 17.30 18.83 -3.65
N ARG A 39 17.23 19.79 -4.56
CA ARG A 39 16.13 19.90 -5.53
C ARG A 39 16.19 18.79 -6.58
N GLU A 40 17.40 18.43 -7.02
CA GLU A 40 17.61 17.32 -7.96
C GLU A 40 17.33 15.96 -7.29
N GLU A 41 17.81 15.76 -6.07
CA GLU A 41 17.54 14.57 -5.25
C GLU A 41 16.05 14.43 -4.91
N LEU A 42 15.38 15.54 -4.56
CA LEU A 42 13.94 15.56 -4.29
C LEU A 42 13.14 15.30 -5.55
N TYR A 43 13.53 15.83 -6.70
CA TYR A 43 12.86 15.56 -7.98
C TYR A 43 13.00 14.08 -8.36
N HIS A 44 14.19 13.49 -8.21
CA HIS A 44 14.39 12.06 -8.40
C HIS A 44 13.53 11.22 -7.44
N THR A 45 13.53 11.58 -6.16
CA THR A 45 12.73 10.90 -5.13
C THR A 45 11.24 11.03 -5.40
N MET A 46 10.74 12.20 -5.81
CA MET A 46 9.32 12.41 -6.15
C MET A 46 8.92 11.68 -7.43
N LYS A 47 9.79 11.64 -8.44
CA LYS A 47 9.55 10.87 -9.68
C LYS A 47 9.46 9.36 -9.41
N LEU A 48 10.17 8.87 -8.40
CA LEU A 48 10.14 7.47 -7.93
C LEU A 48 8.96 7.18 -7.00
N THR A 49 8.70 8.08 -6.06
CA THR A 49 7.69 7.91 -5.01
C THR A 49 6.29 8.17 -5.54
N GLY A 50 6.13 9.02 -6.57
CA GLY A 50 4.85 9.32 -7.20
C GLY A 50 4.12 8.06 -7.69
N PRO A 51 4.72 7.25 -8.58
CA PRO A 51 4.15 5.98 -9.02
C PRO A 51 3.86 5.01 -7.87
N LEU A 52 4.72 4.97 -6.84
CA LEU A 52 4.54 4.10 -5.68
C LEU A 52 3.35 4.53 -4.81
N ALA A 53 3.18 5.83 -4.59
CA ALA A 53 2.06 6.40 -3.85
C ALA A 53 0.74 6.15 -4.58
N ILE A 54 0.71 6.36 -5.90
CA ILE A 54 -0.46 6.04 -6.74
C ILE A 54 -0.75 4.53 -6.65
N HIS A 55 0.26 3.68 -6.79
CA HIS A 55 0.07 2.24 -6.66
C HIS A 55 -0.55 1.84 -5.31
N ARG A 56 -0.07 2.40 -4.19
CA ARG A 56 -0.63 2.13 -2.86
C ARG A 56 -2.07 2.63 -2.71
N LEU A 57 -2.37 3.82 -3.23
CA LEU A 57 -3.74 4.38 -3.22
C LEU A 57 -4.71 3.47 -3.98
N LEU A 58 -4.29 3.00 -5.15
CA LEU A 58 -5.14 2.18 -6.00
C LEU A 58 -5.26 0.72 -5.48
N GLU A 59 -4.24 0.20 -4.78
CA GLU A 59 -4.35 -1.06 -4.01
C GLU A 59 -5.40 -0.93 -2.91
N PHE A 60 -5.41 0.20 -2.19
CA PHE A 60 -6.43 0.51 -1.19
C PHE A 60 -7.83 0.62 -1.81
N ALA A 61 -7.95 1.32 -2.95
CA ALA A 61 -9.21 1.44 -3.68
C ALA A 61 -9.76 0.07 -4.14
N SER A 62 -8.89 -0.81 -4.64
CA SER A 62 -9.27 -2.17 -5.04
C SER A 62 -9.83 -2.97 -3.87
N LYS A 63 -9.16 -2.93 -2.70
CA LYS A 63 -9.65 -3.58 -1.48
C LYS A 63 -10.97 -3.00 -0.99
N PHE A 64 -11.12 -1.67 -1.08
CA PHE A 64 -12.37 -0.99 -0.73
C PHE A 64 -13.53 -1.47 -1.61
N VAL A 65 -13.32 -1.61 -2.92
CA VAL A 65 -14.40 -2.07 -3.80
C VAL A 65 -14.73 -3.54 -3.60
N THR A 66 -13.75 -4.43 -3.39
CA THR A 66 -14.04 -5.81 -2.99
C THR A 66 -14.92 -5.84 -1.73
N SER A 67 -14.62 -4.97 -0.76
CA SER A 67 -15.45 -4.81 0.45
C SER A 67 -16.87 -4.33 0.13
N VAL A 68 -17.04 -3.29 -0.69
CA VAL A 68 -18.37 -2.78 -1.10
C VAL A 68 -19.17 -3.84 -1.87
N PHE A 69 -18.50 -4.63 -2.73
CA PHE A 69 -19.14 -5.72 -3.48
C PHE A 69 -19.60 -6.84 -2.56
N CYS A 70 -18.76 -7.29 -1.63
CA CYS A 70 -19.16 -8.23 -0.58
C CYS A 70 -20.33 -7.67 0.26
N GLY A 71 -20.36 -6.37 0.52
CA GLY A 71 -21.48 -5.70 1.18
C GLY A 71 -22.80 -5.78 0.42
N HIS A 72 -22.77 -5.64 -0.91
CA HIS A 72 -23.97 -5.78 -1.75
C HIS A 72 -24.46 -7.23 -1.85
N ILE A 73 -23.56 -8.23 -1.86
CA ILE A 73 -23.93 -9.65 -1.86
C ILE A 73 -24.61 -10.03 -0.55
N GLY A 74 -24.13 -9.50 0.58
CA GLY A 74 -24.80 -9.62 1.87
C GLY A 74 -23.89 -9.38 3.07
N ASN A 75 -24.51 -9.02 4.19
CA ASN A 75 -23.79 -8.68 5.42
C ASN A 75 -22.90 -9.82 5.95
N ALA A 76 -23.31 -11.08 5.75
CA ALA A 76 -22.53 -12.24 6.19
C ALA A 76 -21.25 -12.44 5.36
N GLU A 77 -21.30 -12.19 4.05
CA GLU A 77 -20.15 -12.28 3.16
C GLU A 77 -19.13 -11.18 3.46
N LEU A 78 -19.60 -9.95 3.68
CA LEU A 78 -18.76 -8.84 4.09
C LEU A 78 -18.06 -9.11 5.43
N ALA A 79 -18.81 -9.60 6.42
CA ALA A 79 -18.25 -9.92 7.73
C ALA A 79 -17.23 -11.07 7.64
N GLY A 80 -17.49 -12.10 6.84
CA GLY A 80 -16.54 -13.19 6.58
C GLY A 80 -15.26 -12.72 5.88
N PHE A 81 -15.38 -11.84 4.87
CA PHE A 81 -14.24 -11.21 4.20
C PHE A 81 -13.41 -10.36 5.18
N ALA A 82 -14.05 -9.52 5.99
CA ALA A 82 -13.38 -8.70 6.98
C ALA A 82 -12.63 -9.55 8.03
N LEU A 83 -13.25 -10.64 8.50
CA LEU A 83 -12.63 -11.58 9.43
C LEU A 83 -11.39 -12.26 8.82
N ALA A 84 -11.51 -12.76 7.58
CA ALA A 84 -10.39 -13.35 6.86
C ALA A 84 -9.26 -12.33 6.65
N SER A 85 -9.58 -11.12 6.18
CA SER A 85 -8.61 -10.06 5.95
C SER A 85 -7.89 -9.66 7.24
N ALA A 86 -8.60 -9.55 8.37
CA ALA A 86 -8.00 -9.24 9.66
C ALA A 86 -7.02 -10.33 10.09
N ALA A 87 -7.40 -11.60 9.96
CA ALA A 87 -6.54 -12.72 10.31
C ALA A 87 -5.28 -12.79 9.43
N ILE A 88 -5.43 -12.64 8.11
CA ILE A 88 -4.31 -12.57 7.17
C ILE A 88 -3.38 -11.40 7.49
N ASN A 89 -3.95 -10.23 7.82
CA ASN A 89 -3.16 -9.05 8.15
C ASN A 89 -2.31 -9.26 9.40
N VAL A 90 -2.88 -9.84 10.46
CA VAL A 90 -2.17 -10.08 11.73
C VAL A 90 -1.11 -11.18 11.58
N THR A 91 -1.48 -12.32 10.98
CA THR A 91 -0.60 -13.49 10.92
C THR A 91 0.46 -13.37 9.84
N THR A 92 0.11 -12.85 8.66
CA THR A 92 1.01 -12.86 7.50
C THR A 92 1.58 -11.49 7.20
N VAL A 93 0.72 -10.47 7.05
CA VAL A 93 1.18 -9.16 6.56
C VAL A 93 2.05 -8.48 7.60
N ALA A 94 1.58 -8.32 8.84
CA ALA A 94 2.33 -7.63 9.89
C ALA A 94 3.66 -8.32 10.23
N MET A 95 3.62 -9.64 10.47
CA MET A 95 4.83 -10.42 10.75
C MET A 95 5.78 -10.48 9.54
N GLY A 96 5.23 -10.66 8.33
CA GLY A 96 6.01 -10.70 7.09
C GLY A 96 6.71 -9.37 6.79
N PHE A 97 6.02 -8.24 6.95
CA PHE A 97 6.64 -6.91 6.84
C PHE A 97 7.75 -6.72 7.87
N GLY A 98 7.53 -7.14 9.12
CA GLY A 98 8.58 -7.10 10.15
C GLY A 98 9.83 -7.87 9.75
N LEU A 99 9.66 -9.08 9.20
CA LEU A 99 10.76 -9.91 8.74
C LEU A 99 11.48 -9.32 7.51
N VAL A 100 10.73 -8.77 6.55
CA VAL A 100 11.29 -8.10 5.37
C VAL A 100 12.10 -6.87 5.80
N ASN A 101 11.58 -6.03 6.70
CA ASN A 101 12.28 -4.85 7.21
C ASN A 101 13.57 -5.22 7.97
N ALA A 102 13.55 -6.32 8.73
CA ALA A 102 14.76 -6.84 9.36
C ALA A 102 15.79 -7.29 8.31
N CYS A 103 15.35 -8.00 7.27
CA CYS A 103 16.23 -8.41 6.16
C CYS A 103 16.79 -7.20 5.41
N ASP A 104 15.97 -6.17 5.16
CA ASP A 104 16.36 -4.90 4.54
C ASP A 104 17.52 -4.25 5.30
N THR A 105 17.42 -4.20 6.62
CA THR A 105 18.48 -3.69 7.50
C THR A 105 19.78 -4.49 7.34
N PHE A 106 19.71 -5.84 7.36
CA PHE A 106 20.90 -6.68 7.15
C PHE A 106 21.52 -6.49 5.76
N ILE A 107 20.70 -6.40 4.72
CA ILE A 107 21.16 -6.17 3.35
C ILE A 107 21.89 -4.82 3.26
N SER A 108 21.29 -3.76 3.80
CA SER A 108 21.87 -2.41 3.83
C SER A 108 23.21 -2.36 4.57
N GLN A 109 23.27 -2.96 5.76
CA GLN A 109 24.51 -3.03 6.55
C GLN A 109 25.62 -3.77 5.81
N THR A 110 25.28 -4.85 5.10
CA THR A 110 26.27 -5.64 4.36
C THR A 110 26.73 -4.93 3.08
N PHE A 111 25.82 -4.20 2.43
CA PHE A 111 26.12 -3.40 1.25
C PHE A 111 27.11 -2.27 1.59
N GLY A 112 26.95 -1.60 2.75
CA GLY A 112 27.89 -0.59 3.24
C GLY A 112 29.33 -1.09 3.44
N GLY A 113 29.52 -2.41 3.66
CA GLY A 113 30.83 -3.06 3.73
C GLY A 113 31.50 -3.36 2.37
N GLN A 114 30.98 -2.81 1.26
CA GLN A 114 31.46 -2.93 -0.13
C GLN A 114 31.69 -4.36 -0.69
N ASN A 115 31.16 -5.39 -0.02
CA ASN A 115 31.34 -6.79 -0.43
C ASN A 115 30.12 -7.34 -1.17
N MET A 116 29.98 -7.02 -2.46
CA MET A 116 28.82 -7.40 -3.29
C MET A 116 28.54 -8.92 -3.32
N LYS A 117 29.58 -9.76 -3.25
CA LYS A 117 29.44 -11.23 -3.19
C LYS A 117 28.74 -11.69 -1.91
N ARG A 118 28.91 -11.00 -0.78
CA ARG A 118 28.23 -11.32 0.48
C ARG A 118 26.76 -10.89 0.48
N VAL A 119 26.42 -9.82 -0.25
CA VAL A 119 25.03 -9.33 -0.34
C VAL A 119 24.13 -10.39 -0.96
N GLY A 120 24.55 -11.01 -2.08
CA GLY A 120 23.77 -12.10 -2.70
C GLY A 120 23.58 -13.31 -1.80
N LEU A 121 24.62 -13.70 -1.04
CA LEU A 121 24.54 -14.83 -0.11
C LEU A 121 23.59 -14.55 1.07
N ILE A 122 23.57 -13.32 1.57
CA ILE A 122 22.64 -12.91 2.63
C ILE A 122 21.21 -12.91 2.12
N VAL A 123 20.96 -12.42 0.91
CA VAL A 123 19.62 -12.43 0.30
C VAL A 123 19.12 -13.85 0.09
N GLN A 124 19.99 -14.77 -0.32
CA GLN A 124 19.63 -16.19 -0.43
C GLN A 124 19.27 -16.79 0.94
N ARG A 125 20.01 -16.45 2.00
CA ARG A 125 19.70 -16.88 3.38
C ARG A 125 18.38 -16.26 3.88
N SER A 126 18.18 -14.97 3.65
CA SER A 126 16.93 -14.26 3.97
C SER A 126 15.74 -14.87 3.25
N SER A 127 15.87 -15.20 1.96
CA SER A 127 14.82 -15.89 1.20
C SER A 127 14.46 -17.24 1.83
N LEU A 128 15.45 -18.02 2.29
CA LEU A 128 15.20 -19.28 2.98
C LEU A 128 14.44 -19.06 4.30
N ILE A 129 14.82 -18.05 5.09
CA ILE A 129 14.11 -17.68 6.33
C ILE A 129 12.67 -17.25 6.02
N LEU A 130 12.45 -16.47 4.96
CA LEU A 130 11.12 -16.09 4.50
C LEU A 130 10.28 -17.30 4.09
N PHE A 131 10.87 -18.29 3.41
CA PHE A 131 10.17 -19.52 3.04
C PHE A 131 9.77 -20.34 4.29
N LEU A 132 10.64 -20.44 5.30
CA LEU A 132 10.28 -21.08 6.57
C LEU A 132 9.15 -20.34 7.28
N PHE A 133 9.17 -19.01 7.23
CA PHE A 133 8.09 -18.18 7.76
C PHE A 133 6.77 -18.38 6.98
N CYS A 134 6.83 -18.56 5.65
CA CYS A 134 5.65 -18.90 4.85
C CYS A 134 5.04 -20.24 5.30
N PHE A 135 5.88 -21.23 5.59
CA PHE A 135 5.41 -22.52 6.08
C PHE A 135 4.71 -22.39 7.45
N LEU A 136 5.27 -21.56 8.34
CA LEU A 136 4.63 -21.24 9.63
C LEU A 136 3.27 -20.54 9.43
N CYS A 137 3.20 -19.58 8.51
CA CYS A 137 1.93 -18.92 8.17
C CYS A 137 0.90 -19.90 7.63
N TRP A 138 1.30 -20.82 6.73
CA TRP A 138 0.41 -21.85 6.21
C TRP A 138 -0.10 -22.77 7.33
N ALA A 139 0.75 -23.19 8.25
CA ALA A 139 0.33 -24.02 9.38
C ALA A 139 -0.74 -23.32 10.22
N VAL A 140 -0.59 -22.02 10.50
CA VAL A 140 -1.57 -21.24 11.27
C VAL A 140 -2.86 -21.04 10.47
N LEU A 141 -2.76 -20.65 9.19
CA LEU A 141 -3.93 -20.35 8.36
C LEU A 141 -4.71 -21.60 7.93
N LEU A 142 -4.07 -22.77 7.79
CA LEU A 142 -4.80 -24.03 7.58
C LEU A 142 -5.61 -24.44 8.81
N ASN A 143 -5.15 -24.05 10.01
CA ASN A 143 -5.90 -24.24 11.25
C ASN A 143 -6.86 -23.09 11.57
N PHE A 144 -7.02 -22.12 10.65
CA PHE A 144 -7.83 -20.92 10.85
C PHE A 144 -9.27 -21.23 11.30
N SER A 145 -9.92 -22.21 10.67
CA SER A 145 -11.28 -22.61 11.05
C SER A 145 -11.38 -23.04 12.51
N ASN A 146 -10.46 -23.88 12.97
CA ASN A 146 -10.45 -24.37 14.35
C ASN A 146 -10.15 -23.24 15.35
N ILE A 147 -9.22 -22.34 15.01
CA ILE A 147 -8.87 -21.19 15.84
C ILE A 147 -10.08 -20.26 16.01
N MET A 148 -10.83 -19.99 14.94
CA MET A 148 -11.99 -19.10 15.03
C MET A 148 -13.21 -19.74 15.69
N LEU A 149 -13.41 -21.05 15.53
CA LEU A 149 -14.44 -21.77 16.29
C LEU A 149 -14.13 -21.75 17.79
N LEU A 150 -12.86 -21.86 18.18
CA LEU A 150 -12.44 -21.73 19.58
C LEU A 150 -12.69 -20.32 20.14
N LEU A 151 -12.55 -19.30 19.29
CA LEU A 151 -12.88 -17.90 19.61
C LEU A 151 -14.40 -17.62 19.63
N HIS A 152 -15.25 -18.65 19.58
CA HIS A 152 -16.72 -18.55 19.58
C HIS A 152 -17.27 -17.68 18.44
N GLN A 153 -16.62 -17.68 17.27
CA GLN A 153 -17.16 -17.07 16.05
C GLN A 153 -18.29 -17.93 15.46
N ASP A 154 -19.24 -17.29 14.77
CA ASP A 154 -20.33 -17.98 14.06
C ASP A 154 -19.76 -18.91 12.97
N GLU A 155 -20.15 -20.19 12.98
CA GLU A 155 -19.72 -21.20 12.00
C GLU A 155 -19.93 -20.75 10.55
N LYS A 156 -20.99 -19.98 10.27
CA LYS A 156 -21.26 -19.45 8.92
C LYS A 156 -20.19 -18.45 8.50
N LEU A 157 -19.83 -17.52 9.37
CA LEU A 157 -18.78 -16.52 9.13
C LEU A 157 -17.41 -17.19 8.98
N VAL A 158 -17.12 -18.17 9.84
CA VAL A 158 -15.85 -18.92 9.79
C VAL A 158 -15.72 -19.69 8.48
N ARG A 159 -16.79 -20.33 7.99
CA ARG A 159 -16.78 -21.05 6.71
C ARG A 159 -16.49 -20.12 5.54
N ILE A 160 -17.16 -18.98 5.49
CA ILE A 160 -16.96 -17.96 4.46
C ILE A 160 -15.51 -17.45 4.52
N ALA A 161 -15.05 -17.06 5.71
CA ALA A 161 -13.70 -16.56 5.92
C ALA A 161 -12.61 -17.60 5.53
N ASN A 162 -12.83 -18.87 5.84
CA ASN A 162 -11.90 -19.94 5.51
C ASN A 162 -11.71 -20.11 4.00
N VAL A 163 -12.76 -19.92 3.18
CA VAL A 163 -12.62 -19.95 1.72
C VAL A 163 -11.68 -18.83 1.24
N TYR A 164 -11.84 -17.61 1.78
CA TYR A 164 -10.94 -16.50 1.45
C TYR A 164 -9.50 -16.75 1.92
N VAL A 165 -9.31 -17.32 3.12
CA VAL A 165 -7.98 -17.66 3.65
C VAL A 165 -7.29 -18.71 2.77
N VAL A 166 -7.99 -19.78 2.41
CA VAL A 166 -7.45 -20.85 1.56
C VAL A 166 -7.10 -20.32 0.17
N ALA A 167 -7.94 -19.45 -0.40
CA ALA A 167 -7.65 -18.77 -1.67
C ALA A 167 -6.40 -17.86 -1.59
N TYR A 168 -6.11 -17.30 -0.41
CA TYR A 168 -4.95 -16.44 -0.19
C TYR A 168 -3.64 -17.22 0.06
N LEU A 169 -3.69 -18.48 0.51
CA LEU A 169 -2.51 -19.31 0.79
C LEU A 169 -1.42 -19.28 -0.30
N PRO A 170 -1.71 -19.51 -1.60
CA PRO A 170 -0.69 -19.49 -2.64
C PRO A 170 -0.10 -18.09 -2.89
N ALA A 171 -0.83 -17.02 -2.54
CA ALA A 171 -0.37 -15.65 -2.72
C ALA A 171 0.71 -15.24 -1.68
N ILE A 172 0.73 -15.88 -0.51
CA ILE A 172 1.65 -15.55 0.60
C ILE A 172 3.14 -15.56 0.19
N PRO A 173 3.70 -16.67 -0.32
CA PRO A 173 5.12 -16.70 -0.69
C PRO A 173 5.42 -15.71 -1.82
N ALA A 174 4.50 -15.54 -2.76
CA ALA A 174 4.66 -14.60 -3.86
C ALA A 174 4.74 -13.15 -3.36
N VAL A 175 3.89 -12.75 -2.40
CA VAL A 175 3.90 -11.40 -1.82
C VAL A 175 5.21 -11.14 -1.09
N LEU A 176 5.64 -12.06 -0.21
CA LEU A 176 6.84 -11.87 0.60
C LEU A 176 8.14 -11.88 -0.23
N LEU A 177 8.22 -12.74 -1.25
CA LEU A 177 9.36 -12.74 -2.17
C LEU A 177 9.45 -11.45 -2.98
N ARG A 178 8.32 -10.91 -3.45
CA ARG A 178 8.29 -9.62 -4.15
C ARG A 178 8.78 -8.48 -3.27
N GLU A 179 8.36 -8.44 -2.01
CA GLU A 179 8.80 -7.41 -1.06
C GLU A 179 10.31 -7.54 -0.75
N LEU A 180 10.82 -8.76 -0.57
CA LEU A 180 12.27 -8.99 -0.39
C LEU A 180 13.07 -8.57 -1.62
N GLN A 181 12.60 -8.90 -2.83
CA GLN A 181 13.27 -8.52 -4.06
C GLN A 181 13.27 -7.00 -4.27
N SER A 182 12.17 -6.33 -3.92
CA SER A 182 12.07 -4.87 -3.92
C SER A 182 13.08 -4.22 -2.97
N SER A 183 13.20 -4.73 -1.74
CA SER A 183 14.22 -4.29 -0.78
C SER A 183 15.64 -4.53 -1.33
N TYR A 184 15.91 -5.70 -1.93
CA TYR A 184 17.21 -6.01 -2.51
C TYR A 184 17.62 -5.05 -3.63
N LEU A 185 16.71 -4.77 -4.57
CA LEU A 185 16.96 -3.83 -5.69
C LEU A 185 17.16 -2.40 -5.19
N GLN A 186 16.37 -1.96 -4.20
CA GLN A 186 16.52 -0.64 -3.58
C GLN A 186 17.89 -0.47 -2.92
N ASN A 187 18.34 -1.45 -2.14
CA ASN A 187 19.64 -1.40 -1.46
C ASN A 187 20.84 -1.35 -2.42
N GLN A 188 20.71 -1.85 -3.64
CA GLN A 188 21.79 -1.81 -4.64
C GLN A 188 21.83 -0.52 -5.45
N GLY A 189 20.86 0.38 -5.31
CA GLY A 189 20.74 1.57 -6.15
C GLY A 189 20.44 1.28 -7.63
N ILE A 190 20.21 0.01 -8.01
CA ILE A 190 19.81 -0.40 -9.35
C ILE A 190 18.29 -0.31 -9.41
N THR A 191 17.78 0.92 -9.47
CA THR A 191 16.34 1.20 -9.39
C THR A 191 15.64 1.04 -10.74
N LEU A 192 16.35 0.91 -11.86
CA LEU A 192 15.76 0.81 -13.21
C LEU A 192 14.75 -0.35 -13.39
N PRO A 193 15.03 -1.61 -12.94
CA PRO A 193 14.08 -2.70 -13.07
C PRO A 193 12.88 -2.50 -12.15
N GLN A 194 13.10 -1.95 -10.95
CA GLN A 194 12.03 -1.63 -10.02
C GLN A 194 11.15 -0.48 -10.51
N MET A 195 11.74 0.54 -11.17
CA MET A 195 10.98 1.59 -11.85
C MET A 195 10.11 0.98 -12.94
N PHE A 196 10.63 0.08 -13.77
CA PHE A 196 9.84 -0.57 -14.81
C PHE A 196 8.70 -1.41 -14.23
N CYS A 197 8.97 -2.24 -13.21
CA CYS A 197 7.94 -3.00 -12.50
C CYS A 197 6.92 -2.07 -11.83
N SER A 198 7.35 -0.96 -11.21
CA SER A 198 6.46 0.02 -10.60
C SER A 198 5.60 0.73 -11.63
N MET A 199 6.16 1.10 -12.78
CA MET A 199 5.42 1.66 -13.91
C MET A 199 4.40 0.65 -14.46
N ALA A 200 4.81 -0.60 -14.69
CA ALA A 200 3.91 -1.66 -15.15
C ALA A 200 2.80 -1.92 -14.13
N THR A 201 3.13 -1.94 -12.84
CA THR A 201 2.16 -2.12 -11.76
C THR A 201 1.23 -0.92 -11.67
N ASN A 202 1.72 0.31 -11.85
CA ASN A 202 0.88 1.51 -11.89
C ASN A 202 -0.09 1.48 -13.07
N VAL A 203 0.38 1.13 -14.28
CA VAL A 203 -0.48 0.95 -15.45
C VAL A 203 -1.52 -0.15 -15.22
N PHE A 204 -1.10 -1.30 -14.70
CA PHE A 204 -2.02 -2.38 -14.36
C PHE A 204 -3.04 -1.94 -13.31
N ASN A 205 -2.61 -1.14 -12.33
CA ASN A 205 -3.49 -0.68 -11.27
C ASN A 205 -4.49 0.36 -11.80
N VAL A 206 -4.07 1.28 -12.66
CA VAL A 206 -4.95 2.24 -13.34
C VAL A 206 -5.97 1.50 -14.20
N ILE A 207 -5.54 0.48 -14.97
CA ILE A 207 -6.46 -0.36 -15.75
C ILE A 207 -7.42 -1.09 -14.83
N SER A 208 -6.93 -1.69 -13.74
CA SER A 208 -7.78 -2.42 -12.78
C SER A 208 -8.79 -1.48 -12.13
N ASN A 209 -8.39 -0.30 -11.68
CA ASN A 209 -9.29 0.72 -11.14
C ASN A 209 -10.28 1.22 -12.20
N TYR A 210 -9.84 1.42 -13.44
CA TYR A 210 -10.72 1.82 -14.54
C TYR A 210 -11.76 0.75 -14.86
N VAL A 211 -11.33 -0.50 -15.04
CA VAL A 211 -12.22 -1.66 -15.26
C VAL A 211 -13.19 -1.81 -14.12
N LEU A 212 -12.75 -1.57 -12.90
CA LEU A 212 -13.54 -1.75 -11.70
C LEU A 212 -14.49 -0.57 -11.46
N ILE A 213 -14.12 0.68 -11.78
CA ILE A 213 -15.05 1.81 -11.91
C ILE A 213 -16.11 1.51 -12.98
N TYR A 214 -15.69 0.97 -14.13
CA TYR A 214 -16.59 0.62 -15.24
C TYR A 214 -17.50 -0.57 -14.91
N SER A 215 -17.00 -1.58 -14.19
CA SER A 215 -17.81 -2.70 -13.67
C SER A 215 -18.72 -2.26 -12.51
N LEU A 216 -18.34 -1.24 -11.74
CA LEU A 216 -19.16 -0.63 -10.70
C LEU A 216 -20.13 0.43 -11.24
N GLN A 217 -20.03 0.83 -12.52
CA GLN A 217 -21.12 1.46 -13.28
C GLN A 217 -22.24 0.41 -13.48
N LEU A 218 -22.86 0.01 -12.38
CA LEU A 218 -24.30 -0.19 -12.36
C LEU A 218 -24.92 1.08 -12.94
N GLY A 219 -25.69 0.87 -14.01
CA GLY A 219 -26.30 1.88 -14.87
C GLY A 219 -26.81 3.10 -14.11
N GLY A 220 -26.11 4.21 -14.29
CA GLY A 220 -26.64 5.54 -14.06
C GLY A 220 -27.15 6.09 -15.38
N THR A 221 -28.44 5.82 -15.62
CA THR A 221 -29.33 6.22 -16.74
C THR A 221 -29.07 5.61 -18.11
#